data_AF-A0A355EZS3-F1
#
_entry.id   AF-A0A355EZS3-F1
#
_cell.length_a   1.000
_cell.length_b   1.000
_cell.length_c   1.000
_cell.angle_alpha   90.00
_cell.angle_beta   90.00
_cell.angle_gamma   90.00
#
_symmetry.space_group_name_H-M   'P 1'
#
loop_
_entity.id
_entity.type
_entity.pdbx_description
1 polymer ?
#
loop_
_entity_poly.entity_id
_entity_poly.type
_entity_poly.pdbx_seq_one_letter_code
_entity_poly.pdbx_strand_id
1 'polypeptide(L)' 'IEHNLDVIKTADQVIDLGPAGGAGGGRLVAVGSPEEVAAVPESFTGQYLKQVLPVGVPAPAPVPRKKRAAGRK' A
#
# COMPACT_ATOMS: atom_id res chain seq x y z
N ILE A 1 11.31 0.82 2.75
CA ILE A 1 11.24 1.45 1.42
C ILE A 1 11.80 0.43 0.46
N GLU A 2 11.00 -0.02 -0.49
CA GLU A 2 11.32 -1.20 -1.30
C GLU A 2 10.56 -1.09 -2.64
N HIS A 3 11.08 -1.71 -3.70
CA HIS A 3 10.51 -1.70 -5.06
C HIS A 3 10.36 -3.11 -5.69
N ASN A 4 10.98 -4.13 -5.11
CA ASN A 4 10.77 -5.54 -5.42
C ASN A 4 9.37 -6.01 -5.00
N LEU A 5 8.58 -6.35 -6.02
CA LEU A 5 7.21 -6.81 -5.85
C LEU A 5 7.07 -8.11 -5.04
N ASP A 6 8.10 -8.98 -5.03
CA ASP A 6 8.08 -10.20 -4.22
C ASP A 6 8.13 -9.91 -2.72
N VAL A 7 8.76 -8.79 -2.33
CA VAL A 7 8.76 -8.33 -0.94
C VAL A 7 7.43 -7.65 -0.64
N ILE A 8 7.03 -6.71 -1.50
CA ILE A 8 5.83 -5.88 -1.29
C ILE A 8 4.56 -6.74 -1.19
N LYS A 9 4.40 -7.77 -2.04
CA LYS A 9 3.20 -8.62 -2.04
C LYS A 9 3.01 -9.44 -0.76
N THR A 10 4.05 -9.56 0.06
CA THR A 10 4.00 -10.30 1.35
C THR A 10 3.83 -9.38 2.55
N ALA A 11 3.80 -8.06 2.34
CA ALA A 11 3.68 -7.10 3.43
C ALA A 11 2.28 -7.13 4.05
N ASP A 12 2.19 -6.94 5.38
CA ASP A 12 0.91 -6.71 6.05
C ASP A 12 0.28 -5.37 5.62
N GLN A 13 1.13 -4.40 5.26
CA GLN A 13 0.69 -3.06 4.90
C GLN A 13 1.67 -2.38 3.94
N VAL A 14 1.13 -1.69 2.97
CA VAL A 14 1.82 -0.90 1.95
C VAL A 14 1.36 0.55 2.10
N ILE A 15 2.32 1.47 2.10
CA ILE A 15 2.09 2.91 2.00
C ILE A 15 2.68 3.35 0.67
N ASP A 16 1.82 3.72 -0.28
CA ASP A 16 2.23 4.15 -1.61
C ASP A 16 2.32 5.67 -1.69
N LEU A 17 3.47 6.16 -2.15
CA LEU A 17 3.78 7.58 -2.27
C LEU A 17 4.02 7.95 -3.73
N GLY A 18 3.50 9.10 -4.14
CA GLY A 18 3.61 9.53 -5.52
C GLY A 18 2.72 10.74 -5.82
N PRO A 19 2.11 10.82 -7.01
CA PRO A 19 2.15 9.86 -8.12
C PRO A 19 3.48 9.87 -8.91
N ALA A 20 4.30 10.90 -8.77
CA ALA A 20 5.62 11.00 -9.40
C ALA A 20 6.73 11.23 -8.37
N GLY A 21 7.98 11.36 -8.82
CA GLY A 21 9.09 11.84 -7.99
C GLY A 21 9.18 13.38 -7.93
N GLY A 22 9.99 13.89 -7.00
CA GLY A 22 10.27 15.33 -6.90
C GLY A 22 9.03 16.19 -6.62
N ALA A 23 8.90 17.32 -7.32
CA ALA A 23 7.78 18.27 -7.14
C ALA A 23 6.41 17.69 -7.50
N GLY A 24 6.37 16.63 -8.32
CA GLY A 24 5.13 15.92 -8.66
C GLY A 24 4.73 14.84 -7.65
N GLY A 25 5.55 14.61 -6.62
CA GLY A 25 5.39 13.55 -5.63
C GLY A 25 4.99 14.03 -4.24
N GLY A 26 5.36 13.23 -3.25
CA GLY A 26 5.22 13.57 -1.82
C GLY A 26 3.79 13.47 -1.30
N ARG A 27 2.85 12.91 -2.08
CA ARG A 27 1.48 12.66 -1.64
C ARG A 27 1.29 11.19 -1.30
N LEU A 28 0.41 10.94 -0.34
CA LEU A 28 -0.09 9.62 0.00
C LEU A 28 -1.12 9.22 -1.05
N VAL A 29 -0.78 8.21 -1.86
CA VAL A 29 -1.63 7.73 -2.96
C VAL A 29 -2.53 6.60 -2.47
N ALA A 30 -1.98 5.64 -1.74
CA ALA A 30 -2.73 4.53 -1.18
C ALA A 30 -2.13 4.07 0.15
N VAL A 31 -2.96 3.53 1.04
CA VAL A 31 -2.55 2.81 2.25
C VAL A 31 -3.48 1.63 2.47
N GLY A 32 -2.91 0.44 2.61
CA GLY A 32 -3.69 -0.78 2.83
C GLY A 32 -2.83 -2.02 2.75
N SER A 33 -3.46 -3.19 2.68
CA SER A 33 -2.79 -4.43 2.27
C SER A 33 -2.31 -4.34 0.81
N PRO A 34 -1.43 -5.25 0.36
CA PRO A 34 -1.06 -5.36 -1.05
C PRO A 34 -2.26 -5.43 -2.01
N GLU A 35 -3.29 -6.19 -1.66
CA GLU A 35 -4.51 -6.35 -2.46
C GLU A 35 -5.35 -5.06 -2.48
N GLU A 36 -5.46 -4.36 -1.35
CA GLU A 36 -6.15 -3.07 -1.26
C GLU A 36 -5.45 -2.01 -2.11
N VAL A 37 -4.11 -1.93 -2.05
CA VAL A 37 -3.31 -1.02 -2.88
C VAL A 37 -3.41 -1.38 -4.36
N ALA A 38 -3.43 -2.67 -4.71
CA ALA A 38 -3.61 -3.14 -6.08
C ALA A 38 -4.98 -2.80 -6.68
N ALA A 39 -5.97 -2.49 -5.85
CA ALA A 39 -7.28 -2.02 -6.28
C ALA A 39 -7.36 -0.50 -6.52
N VAL A 40 -6.34 0.28 -6.15
CA VAL A 40 -6.31 1.75 -6.32
C VAL A 40 -5.80 2.12 -7.71
N PRO A 41 -6.64 2.67 -8.62
CA PRO A 41 -6.24 2.98 -9.99
C PRO A 41 -5.08 3.98 -10.11
N GLU A 42 -5.01 4.94 -9.19
CA GLU A 42 -4.00 6.00 -9.15
C GLU A 42 -2.63 5.51 -8.63
N SER A 43 -2.57 4.31 -8.06
CA SER A 43 -1.33 3.72 -7.53
C SER A 43 -0.56 3.02 -8.65
N PHE A 44 0.57 3.60 -9.05
CA PHE A 44 1.50 2.90 -9.96
C PHE A 44 2.00 1.60 -9.35
N THR A 45 2.33 1.59 -8.07
CA THR A 45 2.68 0.37 -7.34
C THR A 45 1.56 -0.67 -7.45
N GLY A 46 0.31 -0.27 -7.21
CA GLY A 46 -0.86 -1.14 -7.29
C GLY A 46 -1.08 -1.77 -8.67
N GLN A 47 -0.85 -1.00 -9.74
CA GLN A 47 -0.97 -1.50 -11.13
C GLN A 47 -0.01 -2.66 -11.43
N TYR A 48 1.21 -2.63 -10.90
CA TYR A 48 2.18 -3.73 -11.05
C TYR A 48 1.94 -4.85 -10.03
N LEU A 49 1.55 -4.49 -8.80
CA LEU A 49 1.30 -5.45 -7.73
C LEU A 49 0.17 -6.42 -8.09
N LYS A 50 -0.87 -5.93 -8.78
CA LYS A 50 -1.98 -6.74 -9.31
C LYS A 50 -1.52 -7.93 -10.18
N GLN A 51 -0.37 -7.82 -10.84
CA GLN A 51 0.14 -8.86 -11.74
C GLN A 51 0.85 -10.01 -11.00
N VAL A 52 1.32 -9.76 -9.79
CA VAL A 52 2.08 -10.74 -8.99
C VAL A 52 1.28 -11.30 -7.80
N LEU A 53 0.08 -10.77 -7.55
CA LEU A 53 -0.82 -11.25 -6.51
C LEU A 53 -1.54 -12.53 -6.95
N PRO A 54 -1.75 -13.50 -6.04
CA PRO A 54 -2.53 -14.69 -6.33
C PRO A 54 -3.99 -14.35 -6.69
N VAL A 55 -4.52 -14.99 -7.73
CA VAL A 55 -5.93 -14.83 -8.10
C VAL A 55 -6.82 -15.51 -7.05
N GLY A 56 -7.80 -14.77 -6.53
CA GLY A 56 -8.84 -15.33 -5.66
C GLY A 56 -8.48 -15.43 -4.17
N VAL A 57 -7.34 -14.87 -3.75
CA VAL A 57 -7.03 -14.71 -2.32
C VAL A 57 -7.51 -13.33 -1.87
N PRO A 58 -8.50 -13.24 -0.96
CA PRO A 58 -8.91 -11.95 -0.42
C PRO A 58 -7.80 -11.37 0.44
N ALA A 59 -7.77 -10.04 0.54
CA ALA A 59 -6.89 -9.34 1.47
C ALA A 59 -6.97 -9.98 2.87
N PRO A 60 -5.82 -10.19 3.56
CA PRO A 60 -5.85 -10.66 4.93
C PRO A 60 -6.64 -9.69 5.81
N ALA A 61 -7.28 -10.21 6.86
CA ALA A 61 -8.07 -9.39 7.77
C ALA A 61 -7.23 -8.22 8.31
N PRO A 62 -7.78 -6.99 8.37
CA PRO A 62 -7.03 -5.82 8.77
C PRO A 62 -6.44 -6.01 10.17
N VAL A 63 -5.12 -5.82 10.28
CA VAL A 63 -4.41 -5.88 11.57
C VAL A 63 -5.00 -4.83 12.53
N PRO A 64 -5.44 -5.22 13.74
CA PRO A 64 -6.08 -4.30 14.67
C PRO A 64 -5.13 -3.16 15.05
N ARG A 65 -5.48 -1.94 14.64
CA ARG A 65 -4.69 -0.74 14.94
C ARG A 65 -4.97 -0.28 16.37
N LYS A 66 -3.92 -0.16 17.19
CA LYS A 66 -4.02 0.57 18.47
C LYS A 66 -4.39 2.02 18.16
N LYS A 67 -5.52 2.52 18.73
CA LYS A 67 -5.84 3.94 18.67
C LYS A 67 -4.66 4.72 19.25
N ARG A 68 -4.07 5.62 18.47
CA ARG A 68 -3.13 6.60 19.03
C ARG A 68 -3.90 7.40 20.08
N ALA A 69 -3.37 7.46 21.30
CA ALA A 69 -3.89 8.35 22.32
C ALA A 69 -3.86 9.78 21.75
N ALA A 70 -4.99 10.48 21.84
CA ALA A 70 -5.05 11.90 21.51
C ALA A 70 -3.97 12.64 22.31
N GLY A 71 -3.24 13.54 21.64
CA GLY A 71 -1.90 13.98 22.01
C GLY A 71 -1.69 14.44 23.46
N ARG A 72 -0.45 14.27 23.94
CA ARG A 72 0.10 15.20 24.92
C ARG A 72 0.42 16.50 24.18
N LYS A 73 -0.08 17.60 24.76
CA LYS A 73 0.19 18.99 24.37
C LYS A 73 1.68 19.25 24.23
#